data_AF-A0A3B9C4I6-F1
#
_entry.id   AF-A0A3B9C4I6-F1
#
_cell.length_a   1.000
_cell.length_b   1.000
_cell.length_c   1.000
_cell.angle_alpha   90.00
_cell.angle_beta   90.00
_cell.angle_gamma   90.00
#
_symmetry.space_group_name_H-M   'P 1'
#
loop_
_entity.id
_entity.type
_entity.pdbx_description
1 polymer ?
#
loop_
_entity_poly.entity_id
_entity_poly.type
_entity_poly.pdbx_seq_one_letter_code
_entity_poly.pdbx_strand_id
1 'polypeptide(L)'
;FGLPFNSGVFFTIISLGVAAFFILRFAKRKSHYFLHLGTLSFVFILIGYSTFFQTIIRSNADVPIDMTNPDNAITLIKYLQREQYGKVPLLTGPDYNSKPNGMKDGHMEYWKGPKNYVELGEKKDEYTYESGEVRFFPRIWDGNDPSHASYYRNYLG
;
A
#
# COMPACT_ATOMS: atom_id res chain seq x y z
N PHE A 1 -6.65 30.38 -4.89
CA PHE A 1 -7.29 29.11 -4.53
C PHE A 1 -6.38 28.36 -3.58
N GLY A 2 -6.71 28.33 -2.29
CA GLY A 2 -5.86 27.84 -1.20
C GLY A 2 -6.65 26.93 -0.26
N LEU A 3 -7.17 25.83 -0.81
CA LEU A 3 -7.85 24.82 -0.01
C LEU A 3 -6.82 24.05 0.83
N PRO A 4 -7.19 23.60 2.05
CA PRO A 4 -6.33 22.74 2.85
C PRO A 4 -5.91 21.50 2.07
N PHE A 5 -4.71 20.99 2.34
CA PHE A 5 -4.10 19.85 1.63
C PHE A 5 -5.01 18.61 1.58
N ASN A 6 -5.82 18.39 2.63
CA ASN A 6 -6.74 17.25 2.76
C ASN A 6 -8.13 17.49 2.15
N SER A 7 -8.39 18.65 1.54
CA SER A 7 -9.71 18.99 0.97
C SER A 7 -10.22 17.99 -0.06
N GLY A 8 -9.35 17.41 -0.89
CA GLY A 8 -9.71 16.36 -1.84
C GLY A 8 -10.21 15.09 -1.16
N VAL A 9 -9.64 14.73 0.00
CA VAL A 9 -10.06 13.55 0.77
C VAL A 9 -11.46 13.77 1.37
N PHE A 10 -11.71 14.94 1.94
CA PHE A 10 -13.05 15.26 2.45
C PHE A 10 -14.10 15.30 1.33
N PHE A 11 -13.75 15.90 0.19
CA PHE A 11 -14.63 15.94 -0.97
C PHE A 11 -14.99 14.53 -1.48
N THR A 12 -14.01 13.62 -1.57
CA THR A 12 -14.23 12.24 -2.03
C THR A 12 -15.06 11.41 -1.05
N ILE A 13 -14.84 11.54 0.25
CA ILE A 13 -15.66 10.85 1.26
C ILE A 13 -17.11 11.32 1.21
N ILE A 14 -17.34 12.64 1.13
CA ILE A 14 -18.69 13.22 1.06
C ILE A 14 -19.37 12.81 -0.24
N SER A 15 -18.69 12.91 -1.39
CA SER A 15 -19.28 12.56 -2.68
C SER A 15 -19.65 11.08 -2.75
N LEU A 16 -18.81 10.19 -2.19
CA LEU A 16 -19.08 8.76 -2.10
C LEU A 16 -20.27 8.45 -1.19
N GLY A 17 -20.38 9.12 -0.04
CA GLY A 17 -21.51 8.97 0.88
C GLY A 17 -22.83 9.42 0.24
N VAL A 18 -22.82 10.56 -0.47
CA VAL A 18 -23.97 11.07 -1.21
C VAL A 18 -24.36 10.11 -2.34
N ALA A 19 -23.39 9.60 -3.10
CA ALA A 19 -23.63 8.61 -4.15
C ALA A 19 -24.25 7.33 -3.60
N ALA A 20 -23.72 6.78 -2.51
CA ALA A 20 -24.26 5.60 -1.85
C ALA A 20 -25.71 5.82 -1.37
N PHE A 21 -26.01 6.99 -0.79
CA PHE A 21 -27.37 7.34 -0.38
C PHE A 21 -28.36 7.37 -1.55
N PHE A 22 -27.99 8.01 -2.66
CA PHE A 22 -28.83 8.06 -3.86
C PHE A 22 -29.02 6.68 -4.49
N ILE A 23 -27.97 5.87 -4.58
CA ILE A 23 -28.04 4.50 -5.11
C ILE A 23 -28.96 3.64 -4.24
N LEU A 24 -28.83 3.68 -2.91
CA LEU A 24 -29.72 2.96 -2.00
C LEU A 24 -31.17 3.41 -2.13
N ARG A 25 -31.41 4.73 -2.21
CA ARG A 25 -32.76 5.27 -2.39
C ARG A 25 -33.36 4.86 -3.72
N PHE A 26 -32.57 4.86 -4.79
CA PHE A 26 -33.00 4.41 -6.11
C PHE A 26 -33.28 2.90 -6.15
N ALA A 27 -32.37 2.08 -5.61
CA ALA A 27 -32.51 0.64 -5.53
C ALA A 27 -33.77 0.25 -4.74
N LYS A 28 -34.06 0.95 -3.64
CA LYS A 28 -35.29 0.75 -2.85
C LYS A 28 -36.55 1.13 -3.63
N ARG A 29 -36.56 2.27 -4.36
CA ARG A 29 -37.74 2.68 -5.14
C ARG A 29 -38.06 1.74 -6.30
N LYS A 30 -37.05 1.19 -6.96
CA LYS A 30 -37.22 0.26 -8.09
C LYS A 30 -37.21 -1.22 -7.69
N SER A 31 -37.18 -1.54 -6.39
CA SER A 31 -37.14 -2.91 -5.86
C SER A 31 -35.96 -3.77 -6.40
N HIS A 32 -34.82 -3.14 -6.71
CA HIS A 32 -33.62 -3.85 -7.16
C HIS A 32 -32.85 -4.43 -5.97
N TYR A 33 -33.22 -5.64 -5.56
CA TYR A 33 -32.66 -6.35 -4.40
C TYR A 33 -31.12 -6.42 -4.43
N PHE A 34 -30.54 -6.92 -5.53
CA PHE A 34 -29.09 -7.10 -5.64
C PHE A 34 -28.31 -5.79 -5.58
N LEU A 35 -28.84 -4.71 -6.18
CA LEU A 35 -28.21 -3.39 -6.14
C LEU A 35 -28.19 -2.83 -4.72
N HIS A 36 -29.30 -2.99 -3.99
CA HIS A 36 -29.41 -2.56 -2.60
C HIS A 36 -28.44 -3.34 -1.71
N LEU A 37 -28.43 -4.67 -1.82
CA LEU A 37 -27.54 -5.54 -1.04
C LEU A 37 -26.06 -5.24 -1.33
N GLY A 38 -25.69 -5.17 -2.62
CA GLY A 38 -24.31 -4.88 -3.03
C GLY A 38 -23.82 -3.51 -2.55
N THR A 39 -24.69 -2.50 -2.61
CA THR A 39 -24.35 -1.16 -2.11
C THR A 39 -24.20 -1.15 -0.59
N LEU A 40 -25.05 -1.90 0.13
CA LEU A 40 -24.93 -2.01 1.58
C LEU A 40 -23.65 -2.73 2.00
N SER A 41 -23.30 -3.85 1.35
CA SER A 41 -22.04 -4.55 1.57
C SER A 41 -20.83 -3.63 1.31
N PHE A 42 -20.88 -2.85 0.23
CA PHE A 42 -19.84 -1.87 -0.08
C PHE A 42 -19.70 -0.80 1.00
N VAL A 43 -20.81 -0.25 1.50
CA VAL A 43 -20.81 0.71 2.62
C VAL A 43 -20.18 0.12 3.88
N PHE A 44 -20.51 -1.14 4.22
CA PHE A 44 -19.89 -1.80 5.38
C PHE A 44 -18.38 -2.02 5.21
N ILE A 45 -17.93 -2.35 4.00
CA ILE A 45 -16.49 -2.44 3.70
C ILE A 45 -15.83 -1.07 3.94
N LEU A 46 -16.42 0.03 3.46
CA LEU A 46 -15.89 1.38 3.70
C LEU A 46 -15.83 1.76 5.18
N ILE A 47 -16.85 1.38 5.96
CA ILE A 47 -16.84 1.55 7.42
C ILE A 47 -15.68 0.76 8.02
N GLY A 48 -15.44 -0.47 7.56
CA GLY A 48 -14.25 -1.24 7.94
C GLY A 48 -12.95 -0.50 7.63
N TYR A 49 -12.78 0.03 6.42
CA TYR A 49 -11.59 0.81 6.05
C TYR A 49 -11.43 2.12 6.85
N SER A 50 -12.50 2.67 7.42
CA SER A 50 -12.42 3.87 8.26
C SER A 50 -11.58 3.65 9.53
N THR A 51 -11.38 2.40 9.97
CA THR A 51 -10.50 2.12 11.11
C THR A 51 -9.05 2.52 10.84
N PHE A 52 -8.62 2.69 9.58
CA PHE A 52 -7.28 3.18 9.25
C PHE A 52 -7.09 4.67 9.56
N PHE A 53 -8.17 5.45 9.74
CA PHE A 53 -8.04 6.83 10.20
C PHE A 53 -7.36 6.94 11.56
N GLN A 54 -7.50 5.92 12.42
CA GLN A 54 -6.82 5.90 13.72
C GLN A 54 -5.29 5.99 13.56
N THR A 55 -4.74 5.34 12.53
CA THR A 55 -3.30 5.31 12.26
C THR A 55 -2.81 6.71 11.87
N ILE A 56 -3.58 7.40 11.02
CA ILE A 56 -3.27 8.77 10.59
C ILE A 56 -3.34 9.74 11.77
N ILE A 57 -4.41 9.66 12.58
CA ILE A 57 -4.59 10.53 13.75
C ILE A 57 -3.46 10.32 14.75
N ARG A 58 -3.06 9.07 14.99
CA ARG A 58 -1.95 8.73 15.88
C ARG A 58 -0.61 9.26 15.36
N SER A 59 -0.33 9.11 14.07
CA SER A 59 0.92 9.61 13.47
C SER A 59 0.97 11.15 13.47
N ASN A 60 -0.15 11.83 13.16
CA ASN A 60 -0.23 13.30 13.24
C ASN A 60 -0.06 13.87 14.66
N ALA A 61 -0.20 13.04 15.70
CA ALA A 61 0.06 13.44 17.08
C ALA A 61 1.56 13.36 17.46
N ASP A 62 2.45 13.09 16.50
CA ASP A 62 3.91 13.03 16.65
C ASP A 62 4.34 12.13 17.83
N VAL A 63 3.84 10.89 17.83
CA VAL A 63 4.20 9.90 18.86
C VAL A 63 5.69 9.53 18.78
N PRO A 64 6.36 9.22 19.92
CA PRO A 64 7.81 8.94 19.95
C PRO A 64 8.28 7.79 19.05
N ILE A 65 7.37 6.85 18.73
CA ILE A 65 7.62 5.75 17.80
C ILE A 65 6.72 5.95 16.58
N ASP A 66 7.29 6.58 15.55
CA ASP A 66 6.66 6.75 14.24
C ASP A 66 7.67 6.52 13.10
N MET A 67 7.85 5.25 12.71
CA MET A 67 8.90 4.85 11.77
C MET A 67 8.54 5.11 10.30
N THR A 68 7.25 5.23 9.98
CA THR A 68 6.76 5.39 8.59
C THR A 68 5.99 6.68 8.35
N ASN A 69 5.70 7.45 9.41
CA ASN A 69 4.99 8.72 9.37
C ASN A 69 3.77 8.74 8.44
N PRO A 70 2.76 7.87 8.66
CA PRO A 70 1.51 7.87 7.88
C PRO A 70 0.59 9.05 8.25
N ASP A 71 1.09 10.28 8.13
CA ASP A 71 0.36 11.52 8.46
C ASP A 71 -0.61 11.99 7.35
N ASN A 72 -0.52 11.42 6.15
CA ASN A 72 -1.29 11.83 4.98
C ASN A 72 -1.74 10.63 4.13
N ALA A 73 -2.59 10.87 3.13
CA ALA A 73 -3.17 9.79 2.32
C ALA A 73 -2.11 9.00 1.52
N ILE A 74 -1.05 9.65 1.04
CA ILE A 74 0.02 8.99 0.28
C ILE A 74 0.89 8.16 1.22
N THR A 75 1.31 8.72 2.36
CA THR A 75 2.11 7.99 3.36
C THR A 75 1.33 6.84 3.99
N LEU A 76 0.00 6.97 4.13
CA LEU A 76 -0.87 5.87 4.53
C LEU A 76 -0.86 4.73 3.51
N ILE A 77 -0.88 5.02 2.20
CA ILE A 77 -0.82 3.97 1.17
C ILE A 77 0.49 3.18 1.31
N LYS A 78 1.62 3.87 1.47
CA LYS A 78 2.93 3.21 1.70
C LYS A 78 2.92 2.35 2.96
N TYR A 79 2.27 2.83 4.03
CA TYR A 79 2.10 2.06 5.27
C TYR A 79 1.28 0.79 5.05
N LEU A 80 0.12 0.89 4.39
CA LEU A 80 -0.77 -0.25 4.10
C LEU A 80 -0.12 -1.26 3.17
N GLN A 81 0.64 -0.80 2.18
CA GLN A 81 1.40 -1.65 1.25
C GLN A 81 2.62 -2.30 1.90
N ARG A 82 2.94 -1.95 3.16
CA ARG A 82 4.08 -2.52 3.90
C ARG A 82 5.41 -2.30 3.18
N GLU A 83 5.57 -1.18 2.48
CA GLU A 83 6.75 -0.93 1.65
C GLU A 83 8.06 -1.00 2.45
N GLN A 84 8.03 -0.58 3.72
CA GLN A 84 9.18 -0.65 4.64
C GLN A 84 9.74 -2.06 4.86
N TYR A 85 8.95 -3.11 4.62
CA TYR A 85 9.35 -4.50 4.86
C TYR A 85 9.96 -5.16 3.63
N GLY A 86 9.95 -4.49 2.47
CA GLY A 86 10.32 -5.09 1.20
C GLY A 86 9.30 -6.13 0.72
N LYS A 87 9.58 -6.73 -0.44
CA LYS A 87 8.78 -7.82 -1.00
C LYS A 87 9.37 -9.17 -0.61
N VAL A 88 8.51 -10.09 -0.21
CA VAL A 88 8.87 -11.49 -0.01
C VAL A 88 8.29 -12.30 -1.17
N PRO A 89 9.12 -13.06 -1.91
CA PRO A 89 8.61 -13.87 -3.01
C PRO A 89 7.86 -15.09 -2.46
N LEU A 90 6.52 -15.10 -2.60
CA LEU A 90 5.68 -16.20 -2.07
C LEU A 90 5.52 -17.36 -3.07
N LEU A 91 5.21 -17.05 -4.33
CA LEU A 91 4.93 -18.08 -5.36
C LEU A 91 6.14 -18.34 -6.25
N THR A 92 6.83 -17.29 -6.68
CA THR A 92 8.00 -17.36 -7.55
C THR A 92 9.00 -16.31 -7.12
N GLY A 93 10.26 -16.70 -7.02
CA GLY A 93 11.32 -15.75 -6.72
C GLY A 93 12.71 -16.35 -6.68
N PRO A 94 13.71 -15.52 -6.41
CA PRO A 94 15.09 -15.93 -6.26
C PRO A 94 15.32 -16.75 -4.98
N ASP A 95 16.31 -17.63 -5.02
CA ASP A 95 16.89 -18.23 -3.81
C ASP A 95 17.96 -17.26 -3.23
N TYR A 96 18.42 -17.50 -2.01
CA TYR A 96 19.41 -16.66 -1.31
C TYR A 96 20.75 -16.48 -2.03
N ASN A 97 21.06 -17.34 -3.01
CA ASN A 97 22.31 -17.31 -3.77
C ASN A 97 22.15 -16.76 -5.20
N SER A 98 20.93 -16.39 -5.61
CA SER A 98 20.66 -15.77 -6.91
C SER A 98 21.27 -14.37 -6.97
N LYS A 99 21.81 -13.99 -8.13
CA LYS A 99 22.47 -12.70 -8.35
C LYS A 99 21.55 -11.75 -9.11
N PRO A 100 21.25 -10.56 -8.55
CA PRO A 100 20.43 -9.60 -9.26
C PRO A 100 21.17 -9.10 -10.53
N ASN A 101 20.46 -9.06 -11.66
CA ASN A 101 20.98 -8.56 -12.94
C ASN A 101 20.56 -7.11 -13.24
N GLY A 102 19.73 -6.52 -12.39
CA GLY A 102 19.23 -5.16 -12.53
C GLY A 102 18.21 -4.80 -11.47
N MET A 103 17.60 -3.63 -11.64
CA MET A 103 16.45 -3.18 -10.86
C MET A 103 15.35 -2.76 -11.83
N LYS A 104 14.12 -3.10 -11.48
CA LYS A 104 12.92 -2.66 -12.19
C LYS A 104 12.54 -1.27 -11.74
N ASP A 105 12.32 -0.39 -12.72
CA ASP A 105 11.74 0.93 -12.46
C ASP A 105 10.30 0.74 -11.94
N GLY A 106 10.02 1.39 -10.84
CA GLY A 106 8.76 1.36 -10.14
C GLY A 106 7.88 2.54 -10.53
N HIS A 107 7.19 3.09 -9.55
CA HIS A 107 6.28 4.22 -9.74
C HIS A 107 6.91 5.54 -9.29
N MET A 108 6.42 6.65 -9.84
CA MET A 108 6.81 7.99 -9.40
C MET A 108 6.40 8.19 -7.95
N GLU A 109 7.36 8.51 -7.09
CA GLU A 109 7.07 8.83 -5.70
C GLU A 109 6.76 10.31 -5.50
N TYR A 110 5.84 10.57 -4.59
CA TYR A 110 5.43 11.90 -4.20
C TYR A 110 5.64 12.11 -2.70
N TRP A 111 6.13 13.29 -2.33
CA TRP A 111 6.23 13.75 -0.95
C TRP A 111 5.32 14.95 -0.69
N LYS A 112 4.82 15.07 0.54
CA LYS A 112 4.06 16.24 0.97
C LYS A 112 4.98 17.44 1.18
N GLY A 113 4.99 18.36 0.22
CA GLY A 113 5.67 19.65 0.35
C GLY A 113 4.83 20.71 1.08
N PRO A 114 5.35 21.93 1.26
CA PRO A 114 4.69 22.99 2.03
C PRO A 114 3.36 23.47 1.44
N LYS A 115 3.20 23.35 0.11
CA LYS A 115 2.00 23.79 -0.62
C LYS A 115 1.45 22.73 -1.57
N ASN A 116 2.31 21.88 -2.14
CA ASN A 116 1.96 20.88 -3.14
C ASN A 116 2.73 19.58 -2.88
N TYR A 117 2.26 18.49 -3.48
CA TYR A 117 3.05 17.27 -3.58
C TYR A 117 4.24 17.50 -4.52
N VAL A 118 5.42 17.06 -4.10
CA VAL A 118 6.68 17.19 -4.84
C VAL A 118 7.09 15.81 -5.35
N GLU A 119 7.47 15.72 -6.61
CA GLU A 119 8.01 14.50 -7.21
C GLU A 119 9.40 14.21 -6.64
N LEU A 120 9.57 13.01 -6.07
CA LEU A 120 10.83 12.53 -5.52
C LEU A 120 11.67 11.76 -6.57
N GLY A 121 11.05 11.39 -7.69
CA GLY A 121 11.64 10.53 -8.73
C GLY A 121 11.01 9.15 -8.79
N GLU A 122 11.38 8.36 -9.80
CA GLU A 122 10.93 6.98 -9.94
C GLU A 122 11.64 6.11 -8.90
N LYS A 123 10.84 5.41 -8.09
CA LYS A 123 11.37 4.44 -7.15
C LYS A 123 11.87 3.22 -7.90
N LYS A 124 13.05 2.71 -7.53
CA LYS A 124 13.50 1.39 -7.97
C LYS A 124 12.97 0.35 -7.01
N ASP A 125 11.91 -0.34 -7.41
CA ASP A 125 11.07 -1.13 -6.51
C ASP A 125 11.59 -2.56 -6.29
N GLU A 126 12.29 -3.15 -7.26
CA GLU A 126 12.55 -4.59 -7.22
C GLU A 126 13.80 -4.99 -8.00
N TYR A 127 14.61 -5.89 -7.43
CA TYR A 127 15.69 -6.52 -8.15
C TYR A 127 15.14 -7.43 -9.25
N THR A 128 15.73 -7.35 -10.43
CA THR A 128 15.48 -8.30 -11.50
C THR A 128 16.50 -9.43 -11.44
N TYR A 129 16.05 -10.64 -11.78
CA TYR A 129 16.85 -11.86 -11.79
C TYR A 129 16.70 -12.56 -13.13
N GLU A 130 17.70 -13.33 -13.53
CA GLU A 130 17.60 -14.13 -14.74
C GLU A 130 16.58 -15.25 -14.59
N SER A 131 15.96 -15.67 -15.70
CA SER A 131 14.91 -16.72 -15.68
C SER A 131 15.41 -18.06 -15.13
N GLY A 132 16.72 -18.32 -15.14
CA GLY A 132 17.32 -19.52 -14.55
C GLY A 132 17.54 -19.45 -13.03
N GLU A 133 17.48 -18.24 -12.45
CA GLU A 133 17.75 -18.00 -11.03
C GLU A 133 16.47 -17.77 -10.21
N VAL A 134 15.30 -17.89 -10.84
CA VAL A 134 13.98 -17.79 -10.21
C VAL A 134 13.35 -19.17 -10.18
N ARG A 135 12.74 -19.53 -9.05
CA ARG A 135 12.15 -20.85 -8.82
C ARG A 135 10.73 -20.71 -8.29
N PHE A 136 9.94 -21.76 -8.50
CA PHE A 136 8.61 -21.87 -7.92
C PHE A 136 8.73 -22.28 -6.45
N PHE A 137 8.07 -21.54 -5.56
CA PHE A 137 8.17 -21.64 -4.10
C PHE A 137 9.62 -21.59 -3.58
N PRO A 138 10.28 -20.42 -3.66
CA PRO A 138 11.61 -20.26 -3.06
C PRO A 138 11.53 -20.53 -1.55
N ARG A 139 12.38 -21.42 -1.05
CA ARG A 139 12.35 -21.84 0.36
C ARG A 139 13.27 -21.00 1.23
N ILE A 140 14.36 -20.50 0.66
CA ILE A 140 15.38 -19.74 1.35
C ILE A 140 15.67 -18.52 0.49
N TRP A 141 15.16 -17.39 0.95
CA TRP A 141 15.27 -16.11 0.28
C TRP A 141 15.97 -15.11 1.20
N ASP A 142 16.79 -14.24 0.62
CA ASP A 142 17.35 -13.08 1.29
C ASP A 142 17.30 -11.88 0.35
N GLY A 143 16.86 -10.74 0.89
CA GLY A 143 16.83 -9.47 0.19
C GLY A 143 17.14 -8.27 1.07
N ASN A 144 17.45 -8.49 2.35
CA ASN A 144 17.57 -7.42 3.34
C ASN A 144 18.94 -7.35 4.03
N ASP A 145 19.63 -8.49 4.25
CA ASP A 145 20.90 -8.49 5.01
C ASP A 145 21.90 -9.53 4.46
N PRO A 146 23.06 -9.10 3.93
CA PRO A 146 24.10 -10.00 3.41
C PRO A 146 24.59 -11.08 4.41
N SER A 147 24.41 -10.87 5.71
CA SER A 147 24.77 -11.83 6.75
C SER A 147 23.86 -13.07 6.75
N HIS A 148 22.60 -12.95 6.29
CA HIS A 148 21.68 -14.08 6.18
C HIS A 148 22.18 -15.10 5.16
N ALA A 149 22.67 -14.65 4.00
CA ALA A 149 23.23 -15.55 2.99
C ALA A 149 24.40 -16.39 3.53
N SER A 150 25.24 -15.78 4.39
CA SER A 150 26.34 -16.49 5.06
C SER A 150 25.84 -17.51 6.08
N TYR A 151 24.81 -17.14 6.86
CA TYR A 151 24.15 -18.06 7.79
C TYR A 151 23.51 -19.26 7.08
N TYR A 152 22.76 -19.01 5.99
CA TYR A 152 22.14 -20.08 5.21
C TYR A 152 23.16 -21.03 4.61
N ARG A 153 24.29 -20.50 4.10
CA ARG A 153 25.40 -21.34 3.62
C ARG A 153 25.94 -22.24 4.72
N ASN A 154 26.21 -21.69 5.91
CA ASN A 154 26.72 -22.47 7.04
C ASN A 154 25.71 -23.51 7.56
N TYR A 155 24.41 -23.21 7.52
CA TYR A 155 23.36 -24.10 8.01
C TYR A 155 23.07 -25.27 7.05
N LEU A 156 23.21 -25.05 5.74
CA LEU A 156 22.88 -26.04 4.71
C LEU A 156 24.05 -26.97 4.34
N GLY A 157 25.28 -26.64 4.74
CA GLY A 157 26.48 -27.42 4.47
C GLY A 157 27.31 -26.87 3.32
#